data_AF-A0A963BUP1-F1
#
_entry.id   AF-A0A963BUP1-F1
#
_cell.length_a   1.000
_cell.length_b   1.000
_cell.length_c   1.000
_cell.angle_alpha   90.00
_cell.angle_beta   90.00
_cell.angle_gamma   90.00
#
_symmetry.space_group_name_H-M   'P 1'
#
loop_
_entity.id
_entity.type
_entity.pdbx_description
1 polymer ?
#
loop_
_entity_poly.entity_id
_entity_poly.type
_entity_poly.pdbx_seq_one_letter_code
_entity_poly.pdbx_strand_id
1 'polypeptide(L)'
;MSETIDGPDGRPRCRWCGAAPEFFDYHDREWGFPVDDDRRLFEKLCLESFQSGLSWRTILAKREHFRRAFANFEFRDVARFGEADVARLLQDAGIVRHRGKIEAVINNAARAVELVAAEGSLAAYVWRFEPAADEQVAPQSRSTSPASVAMSKDLKKRGWKFVGPTTVYAFMQAMGLINDHVEGCVSRAEVEAARAVFGRPA
;
A
#
# COMPACT_ATOMS: atom_id res chain seq x y z
N MET A 1 0.03 7.32 19.30
CA MET A 1 -0.90 8.40 19.70
C MET A 1 -2.19 8.17 18.94
N SER A 2 -3.12 7.43 19.54
CA SER A 2 -4.43 7.12 18.96
C SER A 2 -5.37 8.29 19.24
N GLU A 3 -5.11 9.43 18.60
CA GLU A 3 -5.84 10.67 18.82
C GLU A 3 -6.30 11.25 17.49
N THR A 4 -7.38 12.03 17.55
CA THR A 4 -7.90 12.78 16.41
C THR A 4 -7.41 14.22 16.42
N ILE A 5 -7.51 14.87 15.26
CA ILE A 5 -7.40 16.31 15.06
C ILE A 5 -8.57 16.80 14.21
N ASP A 6 -8.93 18.07 14.31
CA ASP A 6 -9.91 18.66 13.40
C ASP A 6 -9.31 18.84 12.01
N GLY A 7 -10.00 18.34 10.98
CA GLY A 7 -9.65 18.61 9.60
C GLY A 7 -10.21 19.95 9.09
N PRO A 8 -9.99 20.27 7.80
CA PRO A 8 -10.39 21.55 7.22
C PRO A 8 -11.90 21.85 7.27
N ASP A 9 -12.74 20.83 7.42
CA ASP A 9 -14.19 20.92 7.55
C ASP A 9 -14.69 20.89 9.01
N GLY A 10 -13.77 20.94 9.99
CA GLY A 10 -14.07 20.86 11.42
C GLY A 10 -14.42 19.46 11.93
N ARG A 11 -14.32 18.41 11.11
CA ARG A 11 -14.58 17.02 11.53
C ARG A 11 -13.30 16.31 12.00
N PRO A 12 -13.39 15.45 13.03
CA PRO A 12 -12.23 14.74 13.58
C PRO A 12 -11.67 13.71 12.60
N ARG A 13 -10.35 13.69 12.44
CA ARG A 13 -9.58 12.74 11.61
C ARG A 13 -8.37 12.20 12.35
N CYS A 14 -7.75 11.13 11.87
CA CYS A 14 -6.54 10.59 12.46
C CYS A 14 -5.43 11.65 12.54
N ARG A 15 -4.78 11.84 13.70
CA ARG A 15 -3.74 12.87 13.90
C ARG A 15 -2.66 12.90 12.82
N TRP A 16 -2.24 11.75 12.28
CA TRP A 16 -1.20 11.69 11.27
C TRP A 16 -1.54 12.44 9.97
N CYS A 17 -2.82 12.61 9.64
CA CYS A 17 -3.20 13.34 8.42
C CYS A 17 -2.91 14.84 8.51
N GLY A 18 -2.72 15.40 9.71
CA GLY A 18 -2.33 16.81 9.89
C GLY A 18 -0.88 17.13 9.55
N ALA A 19 -0.07 16.12 9.20
CA ALA A 19 1.34 16.32 8.86
C ALA A 19 1.55 17.08 7.54
N ALA A 20 0.53 17.14 6.67
CA ALA A 20 0.57 17.86 5.41
C ALA A 20 -0.85 18.11 4.86
N PRO A 21 -1.14 19.24 4.18
CA PRO A 21 -2.46 19.49 3.59
C PRO A 21 -2.94 18.39 2.63
N GLU A 22 -2.01 17.83 1.83
CA GLU A 22 -2.31 16.76 0.88
C GLU A 22 -2.72 15.42 1.53
N PHE A 23 -2.48 15.24 2.83
CA PHE A 23 -2.83 14.00 3.53
C PHE A 23 -4.32 13.90 3.87
N PHE A 24 -5.05 15.01 3.96
CA PHE A 24 -6.49 14.96 4.23
C PHE A 24 -7.24 14.26 3.09
N ASP A 25 -6.98 14.59 1.84
CA ASP A 25 -7.64 13.94 0.69
C ASP A 25 -7.25 12.45 0.59
N TYR A 26 -5.98 12.12 0.79
CA TYR A 26 -5.51 10.73 0.83
C TYR A 26 -6.13 9.92 1.98
N HIS A 27 -6.24 10.51 3.17
CA HIS A 27 -6.87 9.90 4.33
C HIS A 27 -8.37 9.66 4.09
N ASP A 28 -9.09 10.66 3.58
CA ASP A 28 -10.54 10.65 3.47
C ASP A 28 -11.05 9.78 2.32
N ARG A 29 -10.23 9.57 1.28
CA ARG A 29 -10.70 8.97 0.01
C ARG A 29 -9.96 7.71 -0.41
N GLU A 30 -8.80 7.43 0.20
CA GLU A 30 -7.97 6.32 -0.22
C GLU A 30 -7.62 5.39 0.95
N TRP A 31 -7.09 5.92 2.04
CA TRP A 31 -6.52 5.09 3.10
C TRP A 31 -7.59 4.35 3.91
N GLY A 32 -7.47 3.03 4.00
CA GLY A 32 -8.38 2.18 4.75
C GLY A 32 -9.58 1.69 3.94
N PHE A 33 -9.87 2.28 2.78
CA PHE A 33 -10.94 1.80 1.91
C PHE A 33 -10.54 0.51 1.20
N PRO A 34 -11.45 -0.48 1.09
CA PRO A 34 -11.15 -1.76 0.47
C PRO A 34 -10.86 -1.61 -1.03
N VAL A 35 -9.83 -2.30 -1.53
CA VAL A 35 -9.38 -2.27 -2.93
C VAL A 35 -9.25 -3.69 -3.48
N ASP A 36 -9.84 -3.95 -4.65
CA ASP A 36 -9.73 -5.19 -5.44
C ASP A 36 -9.04 -5.01 -6.81
N ASP A 37 -8.66 -3.78 -7.18
CA ASP A 37 -7.92 -3.53 -8.42
C ASP A 37 -6.46 -3.98 -8.30
N ASP A 38 -6.09 -5.04 -9.04
CA ASP A 38 -4.74 -5.63 -9.03
C ASP A 38 -3.62 -4.61 -9.26
N ARG A 39 -3.84 -3.66 -10.17
CA ARG A 39 -2.85 -2.62 -10.47
C ARG A 39 -2.67 -1.67 -9.29
N ARG A 40 -3.74 -1.22 -8.66
CA ARG A 40 -3.70 -0.35 -7.47
C ARG A 40 -3.05 -1.06 -6.29
N LEU A 41 -3.33 -2.35 -6.09
CA LEU A 41 -2.68 -3.17 -5.08
C LEU A 41 -1.16 -3.28 -5.34
N PHE A 42 -0.77 -3.55 -6.59
CA PHE A 42 0.63 -3.62 -6.98
C PHE A 42 1.34 -2.27 -6.81
N GLU A 43 0.77 -1.18 -7.33
CA GLU A 43 1.26 0.19 -7.16
C GLU A 43 1.52 0.47 -5.68
N LYS A 44 0.50 0.23 -4.84
CA LYS A 44 0.59 0.57 -3.43
C LYS A 44 1.69 -0.20 -2.72
N LEU A 45 1.79 -1.52 -2.93
CA LEU A 45 2.83 -2.33 -2.32
C LEU A 45 4.23 -1.86 -2.73
N CYS A 46 4.43 -1.49 -4.00
CA CYS A 46 5.68 -0.92 -4.48
C CYS A 46 6.00 0.44 -3.84
N LEU A 47 5.02 1.33 -3.69
CA LEU A 47 5.21 2.64 -3.04
C LEU A 47 5.58 2.46 -1.56
N GLU A 48 4.96 1.52 -0.85
CA GLU A 48 5.31 1.19 0.54
C GLU A 48 6.77 0.67 0.64
N SER A 49 7.24 -0.12 -0.33
CA SER A 49 8.64 -0.53 -0.42
C SER A 49 9.60 0.66 -0.60
N PHE A 50 9.20 1.71 -1.31
CA PHE A 50 10.01 2.92 -1.46
C PHE A 50 10.10 3.75 -0.18
N GLN A 51 9.14 3.64 0.74
CA GLN A 51 9.10 4.44 1.96
C GLN A 51 10.28 4.17 2.92
N SER A 52 10.88 2.98 2.93
CA SER A 52 11.95 2.64 3.90
C SER A 52 13.07 3.71 3.92
N GLY A 53 13.24 4.40 5.05
CA GLY A 53 14.19 5.52 5.23
C GLY A 53 13.68 6.91 4.84
N LEU A 54 12.39 7.05 4.51
CA LEU A 54 11.73 8.29 4.09
C LEU A 54 10.36 8.44 4.78
N SER A 55 9.80 9.64 4.75
CA SER A 55 8.40 9.85 5.15
C SER A 55 7.45 9.38 4.05
N TRP A 56 6.24 8.92 4.42
CA TRP A 56 5.18 8.64 3.45
C TRP A 56 4.84 9.89 2.62
N ARG A 57 5.00 11.09 3.19
CA ARG A 57 4.79 12.37 2.50
C ARG A 57 5.66 12.49 1.25
N THR A 58 6.95 12.14 1.38
CA THR A 58 7.87 12.15 0.24
C THR A 58 7.41 11.21 -0.87
N ILE A 59 6.85 10.05 -0.53
CA ILE A 59 6.36 9.09 -1.51
C ILE A 59 5.06 9.59 -2.16
N LEU A 60 4.11 10.06 -1.36
CA LEU A 60 2.82 10.56 -1.84
C LEU A 60 3.00 11.77 -2.78
N ALA A 61 3.85 12.74 -2.41
CA ALA A 61 4.16 13.90 -3.25
C ALA A 61 4.81 13.51 -4.59
N LYS A 62 5.47 12.34 -4.66
CA LYS A 62 6.12 11.82 -5.86
C LYS A 62 5.25 10.80 -6.62
N ARG A 63 4.04 10.49 -6.15
CA ARG A 63 3.21 9.39 -6.69
C ARG A 63 2.99 9.48 -8.20
N GLU A 64 2.63 10.66 -8.71
CA GLU A 64 2.43 10.85 -10.17
C GLU A 64 3.73 10.69 -10.97
N HIS A 65 4.88 11.04 -10.39
CA HIS A 65 6.17 10.77 -11.01
C HIS A 65 6.47 9.27 -11.04
N PHE A 66 6.18 8.55 -9.96
CA PHE A 66 6.29 7.10 -9.92
C PHE A 66 5.40 6.43 -10.96
N ARG A 67 4.13 6.83 -11.07
CA ARG A 67 3.20 6.33 -12.09
C ARG A 67 3.76 6.51 -13.50
N ARG A 68 4.20 7.72 -13.87
CA ARG A 68 4.81 7.93 -15.19
C ARG A 68 6.08 7.11 -15.40
N ALA A 69 6.94 7.03 -14.39
CA ALA A 69 8.22 6.35 -14.46
C ALA A 69 8.08 4.83 -14.64
N PHE A 70 7.09 4.23 -13.99
CA PHE A 70 6.81 2.79 -13.98
C PHE A 70 5.58 2.41 -14.80
N ALA A 71 5.32 3.06 -15.94
CA ALA A 71 4.24 2.71 -16.87
C ALA A 71 2.87 2.54 -16.18
N ASN A 72 2.50 3.50 -15.33
CA ASN A 72 1.32 3.51 -14.48
C ASN A 72 1.15 2.25 -13.61
N PHE A 73 2.27 1.61 -13.25
CA PHE A 73 2.30 0.34 -12.52
C PHE A 73 1.56 -0.81 -13.20
N GLU A 74 1.41 -0.77 -14.52
CA GLU A 74 0.99 -1.94 -15.30
C GLU A 74 2.06 -3.04 -15.17
N PHE A 75 1.88 -3.96 -14.22
CA PHE A 75 2.95 -4.90 -13.84
C PHE A 75 3.38 -5.81 -15.00
N ARG A 76 2.54 -6.05 -16.01
CA ARG A 76 2.94 -6.75 -17.25
C ARG A 76 3.91 -5.94 -18.11
N ASP A 77 3.80 -4.62 -18.07
CA ASP A 77 4.71 -3.72 -18.79
C ASP A 77 6.00 -3.50 -18.01
N VAL A 78 5.88 -3.25 -16.70
CA VAL A 78 7.03 -3.08 -15.81
C VAL A 78 7.89 -4.33 -15.73
N ALA A 79 7.30 -5.53 -15.82
CA ALA A 79 8.06 -6.80 -15.85
C ALA A 79 8.99 -6.93 -17.07
N ARG A 80 8.77 -6.15 -18.13
CA ARG A 80 9.61 -6.13 -19.33
C ARG A 80 10.77 -5.13 -19.24
N PHE A 81 10.82 -4.31 -18.19
CA PHE A 81 11.89 -3.31 -18.04
C PHE A 81 13.25 -4.00 -17.89
N GLY A 82 14.25 -3.44 -18.57
CA GLY A 82 15.62 -3.95 -18.56
C GLY A 82 16.62 -3.00 -17.90
N GLU A 83 17.91 -3.30 -18.04
CA GLU A 83 18.99 -2.47 -17.49
C GLU A 83 18.97 -1.02 -18.04
N ALA A 84 18.56 -0.83 -19.29
CA ALA A 84 18.38 0.50 -19.87
C ALA A 84 17.29 1.32 -19.15
N ASP A 85 16.19 0.68 -18.73
CA ASP A 85 15.15 1.32 -17.93
C ASP A 85 15.64 1.65 -16.53
N VAL A 86 16.40 0.74 -15.89
CA VAL A 86 17.03 1.02 -14.59
C VAL A 86 17.95 2.24 -14.69
N ALA A 87 18.81 2.31 -15.71
CA ALA A 87 19.69 3.43 -15.94
C ALA A 87 18.91 4.75 -16.17
N ARG A 88 17.84 4.71 -16.97
CA ARG A 88 16.93 5.85 -17.19
C ARG A 88 16.27 6.31 -15.88
N LEU A 89 15.73 5.38 -15.09
CA LEU A 89 15.05 5.66 -13.82
C LEU A 89 15.99 6.22 -12.76
N LEU A 90 17.26 5.80 -12.75
CA LEU A 90 18.28 6.36 -11.88
C LEU A 90 18.60 7.83 -12.17
N GLN A 91 18.24 8.36 -13.34
CA GLN A 91 18.38 9.78 -13.68
C GLN A 91 17.11 10.59 -13.40
N ASP A 92 15.97 9.95 -13.11
CA ASP A 92 14.71 10.66 -12.87
C ASP A 92 14.64 11.22 -11.43
N ALA A 93 14.82 12.54 -11.31
CA ALA A 93 14.71 13.26 -10.03
C ALA A 93 13.27 13.32 -9.48
N GLY A 94 12.27 12.98 -10.31
CA GLY A 94 10.87 12.85 -9.92
C GLY A 94 10.64 11.71 -8.94
N ILE A 95 11.45 10.64 -8.97
CA ILE A 95 11.32 9.47 -8.10
C ILE A 95 12.47 9.37 -7.07
N VAL A 96 12.43 8.31 -6.26
CA VAL A 96 13.54 7.95 -5.36
C VAL A 96 14.59 7.17 -6.14
N ARG A 97 15.74 7.80 -6.42
CA ARG A 97 16.85 7.25 -7.22
C ARG A 97 17.70 6.23 -6.45
N HIS A 98 17.09 5.11 -6.08
CA HIS A 98 17.74 4.01 -5.37
C HIS A 98 17.70 2.73 -6.21
N ARG A 99 18.84 2.31 -6.77
CA ARG A 99 18.94 1.19 -7.72
C ARG A 99 18.21 -0.06 -7.22
N GLY A 100 18.53 -0.52 -6.01
CA GLY A 100 17.93 -1.75 -5.48
C GLY A 100 16.41 -1.70 -5.27
N LYS A 101 15.82 -0.50 -5.12
CA LYS A 101 14.36 -0.34 -4.97
C LYS A 101 13.69 -0.30 -6.35
N ILE A 102 14.34 0.33 -7.33
CA ILE A 102 13.91 0.30 -8.73
C ILE A 102 13.90 -1.14 -9.27
N GLU A 103 15.02 -1.85 -9.11
CA GLU A 103 15.14 -3.26 -9.51
C GLU A 103 14.13 -4.14 -8.77
N ALA A 104 13.86 -3.85 -7.49
CA ALA A 104 12.82 -4.55 -6.74
C ALA A 104 11.43 -4.40 -7.35
N VAL A 105 11.04 -3.21 -7.81
CA VAL A 105 9.75 -3.02 -8.49
C VAL A 105 9.67 -3.83 -9.78
N ILE A 106 10.74 -3.84 -10.58
CA ILE A 106 10.80 -4.63 -11.82
C ILE A 106 10.69 -6.13 -11.52
N ASN A 107 11.45 -6.63 -10.53
CA ASN A 107 11.32 -8.02 -10.07
C ASN A 107 9.91 -8.33 -9.56
N ASN A 108 9.35 -7.46 -8.72
CA ASN A 108 8.03 -7.65 -8.14
C ASN A 108 6.94 -7.65 -9.21
N ALA A 109 7.11 -6.89 -10.30
CA ALA A 109 6.22 -6.91 -11.44
C ALA A 109 6.20 -8.30 -12.12
N ALA A 110 7.38 -8.90 -12.34
CA ALA A 110 7.46 -10.27 -12.87
C ALA A 110 6.82 -11.29 -11.92
N ARG A 111 7.03 -11.16 -10.60
CA ARG A 111 6.39 -12.01 -9.60
C ARG A 111 4.88 -11.80 -9.52
N ALA A 112 4.38 -10.59 -9.80
CA ALA A 112 2.95 -10.32 -9.89
C ALA A 112 2.31 -11.05 -11.06
N VAL A 113 2.96 -11.08 -12.23
CA VAL A 113 2.49 -11.86 -13.40
C VAL A 113 2.36 -13.35 -13.05
N GLU A 114 3.38 -13.93 -12.42
CA GLU A 114 3.37 -15.33 -11.99
C GLU A 114 2.29 -15.60 -10.93
N LEU A 115 2.13 -14.69 -9.96
CA LEU A 115 1.15 -14.83 -8.90
C LEU A 115 -0.27 -14.76 -9.43
N VAL A 116 -0.58 -13.82 -10.33
CA VAL A 116 -1.89 -13.73 -11.00
C VAL A 116 -2.17 -15.00 -11.81
N ALA A 117 -1.17 -15.57 -12.49
CA ALA A 117 -1.35 -16.82 -13.23
C ALA A 117 -1.66 -18.01 -12.30
N ALA A 118 -1.13 -18.02 -11.07
CA ALA A 118 -1.32 -19.11 -10.12
C ALA A 118 -2.57 -18.96 -9.23
N GLU A 119 -2.92 -17.73 -8.86
CA GLU A 119 -3.96 -17.41 -7.86
C GLU A 119 -5.16 -16.68 -8.48
N GLY A 120 -5.18 -16.47 -9.79
CA GLY A 120 -6.25 -15.78 -10.52
C GLY A 120 -6.13 -14.25 -10.52
N SER A 121 -5.83 -13.64 -9.36
CA SER A 121 -5.61 -12.20 -9.23
C SER A 121 -4.70 -11.86 -8.04
N LEU A 122 -4.09 -10.67 -8.03
CA LEU A 122 -3.42 -10.15 -6.84
C LEU A 122 -4.44 -9.92 -5.72
N ALA A 123 -5.64 -9.46 -6.05
CA ALA A 123 -6.69 -9.17 -5.09
C ALA A 123 -7.14 -10.42 -4.32
N ALA A 124 -7.44 -11.53 -5.00
CA ALA A 124 -7.78 -12.80 -4.35
C ALA A 124 -6.66 -13.28 -3.42
N TYR A 125 -5.41 -13.20 -3.90
CA TYR A 125 -4.25 -13.52 -3.07
C TYR A 125 -4.11 -12.61 -1.85
N VAL A 126 -4.31 -11.30 -2.00
CA VAL A 126 -4.13 -10.32 -0.92
C VAL A 126 -5.21 -10.49 0.13
N TRP A 127 -6.48 -10.57 -0.28
CA TRP A 127 -7.63 -10.59 0.62
C TRP A 127 -7.77 -11.87 1.44
N ARG A 128 -7.13 -12.99 1.04
CA ARG A 128 -7.03 -14.19 1.89
C ARG A 128 -6.25 -13.97 3.18
N PHE A 129 -5.46 -12.89 3.27
CA PHE A 129 -4.71 -12.50 4.47
C PHE A 129 -5.45 -11.44 5.30
N GLU A 130 -6.72 -11.12 5.00
CA GLU A 130 -7.54 -10.26 5.87
C GLU A 130 -7.56 -10.86 7.30
N PRO A 131 -7.13 -10.10 8.33
CA PRO A 131 -7.16 -10.61 9.70
C PRO A 131 -8.57 -10.94 10.15
N ALA A 132 -8.72 -11.99 10.95
CA ALA A 132 -10.00 -12.31 11.57
C ALA A 132 -10.45 -11.18 12.52
N ALA A 133 -11.75 -11.10 12.79
CA ALA A 133 -12.32 -10.02 13.60
C ALA A 133 -11.77 -9.99 15.05
N ASP A 134 -11.43 -11.15 15.60
CA ASP A 134 -10.82 -11.31 16.93
C ASP A 134 -9.32 -11.02 16.98
N GLU A 135 -8.66 -10.88 15.82
CA GLU A 135 -7.27 -10.42 15.72
C GLU A 135 -7.15 -8.88 15.69
N GLN A 136 -8.27 -8.17 15.65
CA GLN A 136 -8.29 -6.71 15.67
C GLN A 136 -7.82 -6.19 17.03
N VAL A 137 -7.01 -5.14 16.99
CA VAL A 137 -6.47 -4.47 18.16
C VAL A 137 -6.77 -2.99 18.12
N ALA A 138 -6.50 -2.28 19.22
CA ALA A 138 -6.64 -0.84 19.27
C ALA A 138 -5.99 -0.18 18.04
N PRO A 139 -6.69 0.72 17.31
CA PRO A 139 -6.16 1.29 16.09
C PRO A 139 -4.84 2.04 16.31
N GLN A 140 -3.94 1.92 15.34
CA GLN A 140 -2.62 2.58 15.31
C GLN A 140 -1.73 2.20 16.51
N SER A 141 -1.96 1.03 17.11
CA SER A 141 -1.19 0.51 18.26
C SER A 141 0.00 -0.37 17.87
N ARG A 142 0.07 -0.82 16.61
CA ARG A 142 1.11 -1.75 16.12
C ARG A 142 1.64 -1.30 14.76
N SER A 143 2.78 -1.88 14.39
CA SER A 143 3.41 -1.70 13.07
C SER A 143 3.56 -3.02 12.31
N THR A 144 3.09 -4.13 12.89
CA THR A 144 3.03 -5.47 12.30
C THR A 144 1.85 -6.26 12.89
N SER A 145 1.44 -7.33 12.22
CA SER A 145 0.44 -8.30 12.72
C SER A 145 0.82 -9.73 12.32
N PRO A 146 0.20 -10.77 12.93
CA PRO A 146 0.37 -12.15 12.46
C PRO A 146 0.10 -12.30 10.96
N ALA A 147 -0.98 -11.67 10.47
CA ALA A 147 -1.32 -11.64 9.06
C ALA A 147 -0.25 -10.95 8.19
N SER A 148 0.29 -9.79 8.61
CA SER A 148 1.33 -9.10 7.83
C SER A 148 2.65 -9.88 7.80
N VAL A 149 2.97 -10.59 8.89
CA VAL A 149 4.11 -11.51 8.96
C VAL A 149 3.91 -12.70 8.02
N ALA A 150 2.71 -13.30 8.01
CA ALA A 150 2.37 -14.42 7.14
C ALA A 150 2.47 -14.03 5.66
N MET A 151 1.84 -12.92 5.27
CA MET A 151 1.88 -12.41 3.91
C MET A 151 3.29 -12.01 3.47
N SER A 152 4.07 -11.33 4.33
CA SER A 152 5.47 -11.01 4.07
C SER A 152 6.32 -12.26 3.83
N LYS A 153 6.13 -13.30 4.64
CA LYS A 153 6.85 -14.58 4.50
C LYS A 153 6.51 -15.25 3.18
N ASP A 154 5.23 -15.30 2.80
CA ASP A 154 4.79 -15.93 1.55
C ASP A 154 5.29 -15.16 0.31
N LEU A 155 5.15 -13.82 0.30
CA LEU A 155 5.68 -12.97 -0.77
C LEU A 155 7.20 -13.15 -0.94
N LYS A 156 7.96 -13.19 0.16
CA LYS A 156 9.42 -13.44 0.12
C LYS A 156 9.74 -14.83 -0.43
N LYS A 157 8.98 -15.86 -0.04
CA LYS A 157 9.13 -17.23 -0.59
C LYS A 157 8.88 -17.25 -2.09
N ARG A 158 7.94 -16.42 -2.58
CA ARG A 158 7.67 -16.19 -4.00
C ARG A 158 8.65 -15.24 -4.68
N GLY A 159 9.74 -14.85 -4.02
CA GLY A 159 10.80 -14.03 -4.62
C GLY A 159 10.54 -12.53 -4.67
N TRP A 160 9.47 -12.02 -4.05
CA TRP A 160 9.24 -10.58 -3.92
C TRP A 160 10.31 -9.92 -3.04
N LYS A 161 10.63 -8.66 -3.32
CA LYS A 161 11.68 -7.87 -2.66
C LYS A 161 11.08 -6.65 -1.96
N PHE A 162 11.74 -6.20 -0.90
CA PHE A 162 11.32 -5.05 -0.07
C PHE A 162 9.90 -5.15 0.52
N VAL A 163 9.44 -6.37 0.80
CA VAL A 163 8.12 -6.68 1.36
C VAL A 163 8.26 -7.18 2.81
N GLY A 164 8.86 -6.38 3.69
CA GLY A 164 8.99 -6.71 5.12
C GLY A 164 7.65 -6.65 5.86
N PRO A 165 7.49 -7.28 7.04
CA PRO A 165 6.21 -7.30 7.75
C PRO A 165 5.62 -5.92 8.07
N THR A 166 6.49 -4.92 8.31
CA THR A 166 6.05 -3.52 8.53
C THR A 166 5.55 -2.87 7.26
N THR A 167 6.25 -3.05 6.14
CA THR A 167 5.79 -2.60 4.81
C THR A 167 4.46 -3.23 4.44
N VAL A 168 4.32 -4.54 4.68
CA VAL A 168 3.09 -5.27 4.40
C VAL A 168 1.96 -4.81 5.32
N TYR A 169 2.23 -4.53 6.60
CA TYR A 169 1.21 -4.01 7.50
C TYR A 169 0.69 -2.64 7.05
N ALA A 170 1.59 -1.72 6.67
CA ALA A 170 1.22 -0.43 6.09
C ALA A 170 0.38 -0.57 4.81
N PHE A 171 0.75 -1.50 3.94
CA PHE A 171 -0.04 -1.88 2.76
C PHE A 171 -1.44 -2.38 3.13
N MET A 172 -1.55 -3.29 4.12
CA MET A 172 -2.83 -3.85 4.57
C MET A 172 -3.75 -2.78 5.15
N GLN A 173 -3.21 -1.85 5.94
CA GLN A 173 -3.96 -0.69 6.43
C GLN A 173 -4.46 0.15 5.26
N ALA A 174 -3.56 0.50 4.34
CA ALA A 174 -3.89 1.44 3.29
C ALA A 174 -4.87 0.89 2.24
N MET A 175 -4.83 -0.41 1.95
CA MET A 175 -5.74 -1.08 1.00
C MET A 175 -7.00 -1.67 1.66
N GLY A 176 -7.22 -1.33 2.94
CA GLY A 176 -8.47 -1.62 3.62
C GLY A 176 -8.66 -3.06 4.06
N LEU A 177 -7.59 -3.87 4.12
CA LEU A 177 -7.63 -5.16 4.82
C LEU A 177 -7.74 -4.97 6.32
N ILE A 178 -7.21 -3.85 6.83
CA ILE A 178 -7.32 -3.43 8.23
C ILE A 178 -7.89 -2.01 8.27
N ASN A 179 -9.02 -1.81 8.97
CA ASN A 179 -9.49 -0.46 9.25
C ASN A 179 -8.79 0.05 10.50
N ASP A 180 -7.73 0.82 10.30
CA ASP A 180 -6.89 1.34 11.37
C ASP A 180 -7.11 2.85 11.62
N HIS A 181 -8.25 3.39 11.16
CA HIS A 181 -8.70 4.71 11.57
C HIS A 181 -8.98 4.72 13.08
N VAL A 182 -8.46 5.70 13.82
CA VAL A 182 -8.70 5.78 15.29
C VAL A 182 -10.18 5.95 15.61
N GLU A 183 -10.57 5.57 16.83
CA GLU A 183 -11.90 5.86 17.34
C GLU A 183 -12.20 7.37 17.27
N GLY A 184 -13.41 7.73 16.86
CA GLY A 184 -13.82 9.11 16.63
C GLY A 184 -13.36 9.73 15.31
N CYS A 185 -12.53 9.06 14.49
CA CYS A 185 -12.22 9.51 13.14
C CYS A 185 -13.45 9.40 12.23
N VAL A 186 -13.77 10.46 11.47
CA VAL A 186 -14.92 10.51 10.55
C VAL A 186 -14.88 9.41 9.47
N SER A 187 -13.71 9.09 8.94
CA SER A 187 -13.55 8.07 7.90
C SER A 187 -13.68 6.65 8.43
N ARG A 188 -13.64 6.44 9.76
CA ARG A 188 -13.72 5.09 10.34
C ARG A 188 -15.05 4.41 9.98
N ALA A 189 -16.16 5.09 10.22
CA ALA A 189 -17.49 4.57 9.94
C ALA A 189 -17.74 4.41 8.43
N GLU A 190 -17.23 5.33 7.61
CA GLU A 190 -17.31 5.24 6.15
C GLU A 190 -16.54 4.02 5.61
N VAL A 191 -15.35 3.75 6.15
CA VAL A 191 -14.57 2.56 5.82
C VAL A 191 -15.24 1.28 6.31
N GLU A 192 -15.81 1.25 7.53
CA GLU A 192 -16.57 0.09 8.03
C GLU A 192 -17.76 -0.22 7.11
N ALA A 193 -18.52 0.80 6.71
CA ALA A 193 -19.63 0.64 5.78
C ALA A 193 -19.18 0.12 4.40
N ALA A 194 -18.11 0.69 3.84
CA ALA A 194 -17.53 0.23 2.58
C ALA A 194 -17.08 -1.24 2.67
N ARG A 195 -16.43 -1.62 3.77
CA ARG A 195 -16.01 -3.01 4.02
C ARG A 195 -17.19 -3.96 4.20
N ALA A 196 -18.30 -3.53 4.79
CA ALA A 196 -19.46 -4.40 5.01
C ALA A 196 -20.11 -4.86 3.69
N VAL A 197 -20.08 -4.02 2.65
CA VAL A 197 -20.65 -4.34 1.33
C VAL A 197 -19.62 -4.82 0.31
N PHE A 198 -18.33 -4.81 0.67
CA PHE A 198 -17.25 -5.23 -0.21
C PHE A 198 -17.23 -6.75 -0.38
N GLY A 199 -17.46 -7.22 -1.61
CA GLY A 199 -17.30 -8.63 -1.98
C GLY A 199 -15.82 -8.99 -2.03
N ARG A 200 -15.33 -9.81 -1.09
CA ARG A 200 -13.93 -10.24 -1.09
C ARG A 200 -13.65 -11.03 -2.39
N PRO A 201 -12.60 -10.68 -3.14
CA PRO A 201 -12.22 -11.42 -4.34
C PRO A 201 -11.88 -12.88 -3.99
N ALA A 202 -12.30 -13.80 -4.86
CA ALA A 202 -12.10 -15.25 -4.72
C ALA A 202 -11.03 -15.76 -5.68
#